data_AF-A0A535ITG5-F1
#
_entry.id   AF-A0A535ITG5-F1
#
_cell.length_a   1.000
_cell.length_b   1.000
_cell.length_c   1.000
_cell.angle_alpha   90.00
_cell.angle_beta   90.00
_cell.angle_gamma   90.00
#
_symmetry.space_group_name_H-M   'P 1'
#
loop_
_entity.id
_entity.type
_entity.pdbx_description
1 polymer ?
#
loop_
_entity_poly.entity_id
_entity_poly.type
_entity_poly.pdbx_seq_one_letter_code
_entity_poly.pdbx_strand_id
1 'polypeptide(L)'
;MDPGSGNLRRLEPAAGEADAIDGACLAFRRADYVDRGPLDEQFRTDAWLDVWWSLVLREPRGTEPARRALALAGLPVARRSGGLVPAAAGADLAEKDRQSKRNYYRLLQRFRGREDLFQRGR
;
A
#
# COMPACT_ATOMS: atom_id res chain seq x y z
N MET A 1 18.81 19.77 3.92
CA MET A 1 18.47 18.52 4.61
C MET A 1 16.96 18.45 4.55
N ASP A 2 16.41 17.53 3.75
CA ASP A 2 14.98 17.56 3.39
C ASP A 2 14.21 16.58 4.30
N PRO A 3 13.38 17.06 5.24
CA PRO A 3 12.65 16.21 6.16
C PRO A 3 11.45 15.60 5.41
N GLY A 4 11.53 14.29 5.14
CA GLY A 4 10.39 13.51 4.67
C GLY A 4 9.96 13.83 3.23
N SER A 5 10.89 13.76 2.26
CA SER A 5 10.49 13.70 0.85
C SER A 5 9.65 12.43 0.65
N GLY A 6 8.33 12.61 0.60
CA GLY A 6 7.33 11.60 0.28
C GLY A 6 7.60 11.03 -1.10
N ASN A 7 8.50 10.04 -1.14
CA ASN A 7 8.95 9.42 -2.37
C ASN A 7 8.75 7.92 -2.21
N LEU A 8 7.87 7.37 -3.05
CA LEU A 8 7.52 5.94 -3.14
C LEU A 8 8.73 4.99 -3.28
N ARG A 9 9.92 5.53 -3.55
CA ARG A 9 11.19 4.80 -3.59
C ARG A 9 11.76 4.47 -2.21
N ARG A 10 11.31 5.12 -1.15
CA ARG A 10 11.75 4.89 0.22
C ARG A 10 10.54 4.95 1.16
N LEU A 11 10.29 3.84 1.84
CA LEU A 11 9.27 3.76 2.89
C LEU A 11 9.95 3.86 4.25
N GLU A 12 9.44 4.72 5.10
CA GLU A 12 9.86 4.84 6.49
C GLU A 12 8.67 4.44 7.38
N PRO A 13 8.90 3.68 8.46
CA PRO A 13 7.83 3.30 9.37
C PRO A 13 7.31 4.53 10.12
N ALA A 14 5.98 4.63 10.24
CA ALA A 14 5.30 5.67 11.00
C ALA A 14 4.41 5.06 12.08
N ALA A 15 4.38 5.70 13.26
CA ALA A 15 3.42 5.39 14.30
C ALA A 15 2.24 6.37 14.21
N GLY A 16 1.02 5.85 14.12
CA GLY A 16 -0.16 6.68 13.90
C GLY A 16 -0.33 7.04 12.43
N GLU A 17 -0.48 8.32 12.11
CA GLU A 17 -0.78 8.71 10.73
C GLU A 17 0.39 8.45 9.79
N ALA A 18 0.07 7.85 8.65
CA ALA A 18 1.05 7.46 7.65
C ALA A 18 0.59 7.91 6.26
N ASP A 19 1.51 7.82 5.29
CA ASP A 19 1.16 8.08 3.91
C ASP A 19 0.38 6.93 3.26
N ALA A 20 0.73 5.71 3.66
CA ALA A 20 0.13 4.46 3.24
C ALA A 20 0.37 3.39 4.31
N ILE A 21 -0.42 2.32 4.26
CA ILE A 21 -0.22 1.12 5.08
C ILE A 21 0.48 0.05 4.24
N ASP A 22 1.58 -0.50 4.78
CA ASP A 22 2.31 -1.65 4.25
C ASP A 22 2.37 -2.73 5.35
N GLY A 23 1.67 -3.85 5.14
CA GLY A 23 1.54 -4.92 6.13
C GLY A 23 0.63 -6.08 5.74
N ALA A 24 0.11 -6.09 4.50
CA ALA A 24 -0.91 -7.00 3.99
C ALA A 24 -2.19 -7.03 4.85
N CYS A 25 -2.48 -5.94 5.57
CA CYS A 25 -3.65 -5.82 6.43
C CYS A 25 -4.14 -4.36 6.47
N LEU A 26 -5.28 -4.10 5.85
CA LEU A 26 -5.87 -2.77 5.74
C LEU A 26 -7.39 -2.86 5.92
N ALA A 27 -7.94 -2.02 6.79
CA ALA A 27 -9.38 -1.85 6.96
C ALA A 27 -9.81 -0.53 6.31
N PHE A 28 -10.93 -0.54 5.59
CA PHE A 28 -11.49 0.62 4.92
C PHE A 28 -13.02 0.51 4.84
N ARG A 29 -13.71 1.63 4.58
CA ARG A 29 -15.17 1.65 4.49
C ARG A 29 -15.62 0.99 3.19
N ARG A 30 -16.68 0.17 3.25
CA ARG A 30 -17.32 -0.40 2.05
C ARG A 30 -17.76 0.67 1.06
N ALA A 31 -18.25 1.82 1.54
CA ALA A 31 -18.66 2.93 0.68
C ALA A 31 -17.50 3.45 -0.18
N ASP A 32 -16.29 3.56 0.38
CA ASP A 32 -15.11 4.00 -0.36
C ASP A 32 -14.74 2.99 -1.47
N TYR A 33 -14.89 1.69 -1.22
CA TYR A 33 -14.71 0.65 -2.24
C TYR A 33 -15.72 0.74 -3.38
N VAL A 34 -17.01 0.91 -3.04
CA VAL A 34 -18.06 1.07 -4.06
C VAL A 34 -17.81 2.32 -4.90
N ASP A 35 -17.35 3.40 -4.28
CA ASP A 35 -17.16 4.69 -4.93
C ASP A 35 -15.90 4.77 -5.83
N ARG A 36 -14.81 4.15 -5.38
CA ARG A 36 -13.50 4.16 -6.07
C ARG A 36 -13.39 3.07 -7.15
N GLY A 37 -14.31 2.10 -7.14
CA GLY A 37 -14.29 0.94 -8.01
C GLY A 37 -13.70 -0.29 -7.32
N PRO A 38 -13.95 -1.49 -7.88
CA PRO A 38 -13.45 -2.70 -7.28
C PRO A 38 -11.91 -2.69 -7.24
N LEU A 39 -11.36 -3.26 -6.17
CA LEU A 39 -9.97 -3.69 -6.11
C LEU A 39 -9.69 -4.63 -7.30
N ASP A 40 -9.07 -4.15 -8.37
CA ASP A 40 -8.07 -4.86 -9.20
C ASP A 40 -7.65 -4.01 -10.41
N GLU A 41 -6.41 -3.51 -10.40
CA GLU A 41 -5.74 -2.92 -11.58
C GLU A 41 -4.55 -3.79 -12.06
N GLN A 42 -4.68 -5.13 -11.97
CA GLN A 42 -3.76 -6.21 -12.40
C GLN A 42 -2.87 -6.80 -11.27
N PHE A 43 -3.31 -6.78 -10.01
CA PHE A 43 -2.57 -7.38 -8.88
C PHE A 43 -2.86 -8.88 -8.78
N ARG A 44 -1.81 -9.72 -8.84
CA ARG A 44 -1.91 -11.18 -8.67
C ARG A 44 -1.51 -11.69 -7.28
N THR A 45 -0.95 -10.80 -6.47
CA THR A 45 -0.50 -11.05 -5.10
C THR A 45 -0.86 -9.84 -4.25
N ASP A 46 -0.93 -10.03 -2.94
CA ASP A 46 -1.18 -8.96 -1.95
C ASP A 46 -0.02 -7.97 -1.81
N ALA A 47 1.19 -8.32 -2.26
CA ALA A 47 2.35 -7.43 -2.26
C ALA A 47 2.02 -6.08 -2.91
N TRP A 48 2.21 -5.00 -2.15
CA TRP A 48 1.93 -3.59 -2.52
C TRP A 48 0.45 -3.22 -2.72
N LEU A 49 -0.49 -4.15 -2.53
CA LEU A 49 -1.91 -3.89 -2.76
C LEU A 49 -2.50 -2.93 -1.71
N ASP A 50 -2.09 -3.07 -0.46
CA ASP A 50 -2.43 -2.19 0.65
C ASP A 50 -1.84 -0.78 0.49
N VAL A 51 -0.60 -0.68 0.01
CA VAL A 51 0.03 0.60 -0.31
C VAL A 51 -0.72 1.27 -1.47
N TRP A 52 -0.98 0.53 -2.55
CA TRP A 52 -1.73 1.03 -3.70
C TRP A 52 -3.12 1.52 -3.29
N TRP A 53 -3.86 0.73 -2.51
CA TRP A 53 -5.21 1.09 -2.09
C TRP A 53 -5.22 2.29 -1.13
N SER A 54 -4.23 2.39 -0.24
CA SER A 54 -4.07 3.58 0.62
C SER A 54 -3.94 4.86 -0.20
N LEU A 55 -3.18 4.82 -1.30
CA LEU A 55 -2.99 5.97 -2.19
C LEU A 55 -4.25 6.28 -3.01
N VAL A 56 -4.95 5.25 -3.51
CA VAL A 56 -6.26 5.44 -4.19
C VAL A 56 -7.26 6.14 -3.27
N LEU A 57 -7.32 5.74 -1.99
CA LEU A 57 -8.21 6.36 -1.00
C LEU A 57 -7.83 7.82 -0.68
N ARG A 58 -6.56 8.20 -0.90
CA ARG A 58 -6.06 9.58 -0.73
C ARG A 58 -6.32 10.47 -1.93
N GLU A 59 -6.58 9.93 -3.12
CA GLU A 59 -6.84 10.77 -4.27
C GLU A 59 -8.04 11.69 -4.01
N PRO A 60 -7.95 13.00 -4.28
CA PRO A 60 -9.09 13.91 -4.12
C PRO A 60 -10.28 13.44 -4.96
N ARG A 61 -11.50 13.51 -4.41
CA ARG A 61 -12.71 13.17 -5.14
C ARG A 61 -13.86 14.06 -4.73
N GLY A 62 -14.33 14.88 -5.66
CA GLY A 62 -15.33 15.90 -5.38
C GLY A 62 -14.86 16.85 -4.27
N THR A 63 -15.75 17.16 -3.34
CA THR A 63 -15.50 18.06 -2.19
C THR A 63 -15.18 17.30 -0.90
N GLU A 64 -15.20 15.97 -0.92
CA GLU A 64 -14.92 15.14 0.26
C GLU A 64 -13.43 15.19 0.61
N PRO A 65 -13.07 15.23 1.91
CA PRO A 65 -11.69 15.14 2.32
C PRO A 65 -11.09 13.78 1.97
N ALA A 66 -9.86 13.81 1.48
CA ALA A 66 -9.04 12.62 1.25
C ALA A 66 -9.00 11.74 2.50
N ARG A 67 -9.03 10.41 2.32
CA ARG A 67 -8.89 9.48 3.45
C ARG A 67 -7.47 9.55 4.00
N ARG A 68 -7.30 9.27 5.29
CA ARG A 68 -5.99 9.22 5.96
C ARG A 68 -5.67 7.77 6.29
N ALA A 69 -4.42 7.37 6.09
CA ALA A 69 -3.92 6.09 6.58
C ALA A 69 -3.51 6.25 8.06
N LEU A 70 -3.95 5.31 8.90
CA LEU A 70 -3.67 5.30 10.33
C LEU A 70 -3.13 3.92 10.71
N ALA A 71 -1.85 3.85 11.07
CA ALA A 71 -1.21 2.68 11.62
C ALA A 71 -1.66 2.50 13.08
N LEU A 72 -2.44 1.45 13.33
CA LEU A 72 -2.98 1.12 14.64
C LEU A 72 -2.09 0.07 15.33
N ALA A 73 -1.56 0.42 16.49
CA ALA A 73 -0.84 -0.52 17.36
C ALA A 73 -1.82 -1.32 18.25
N GLY A 74 -1.37 -2.47 18.73
CA GLY A 74 -2.13 -3.27 19.71
C GLY A 74 -3.37 -3.97 19.17
N LEU A 75 -3.55 -4.01 17.84
CA LEU A 75 -4.59 -4.83 17.23
C LEU A 75 -4.29 -6.31 17.46
N PRO A 76 -5.30 -7.15 17.79
CA PRO A 76 -5.14 -8.59 18.00
C PRO A 76 -5.03 -9.33 16.64
N VAL A 77 -4.15 -8.84 15.76
CA VAL A 77 -3.91 -9.39 14.43
C VAL A 77 -2.53 -10.01 14.40
N ALA A 78 -2.46 -11.27 13.97
CA ALA A 78 -1.21 -11.97 13.75
C ALA A 78 -0.97 -12.08 12.24
N ARG A 79 0.23 -11.70 11.79
CA ARG A 79 0.62 -11.99 10.42
C ARG A 79 0.72 -13.50 10.28
N ARG A 80 -0.03 -14.07 9.34
CA ARG A 80 0.18 -15.47 8.95
C ARG A 80 1.53 -15.54 8.24
N SER A 81 2.56 -15.98 8.94
CA SER A 81 3.80 -16.45 8.33
C SER A 81 3.41 -17.55 7.33
N GLY A 82 3.85 -17.40 6.07
CA GLY A 82 3.47 -18.30 4.98
C GLY A 82 3.58 -19.76 5.43
N GLY A 83 2.52 -20.53 5.19
CA GLY A 83 2.54 -21.97 5.48
C GLY A 83 3.77 -22.62 4.85
N LEU A 84 4.42 -23.51 5.58
CA LEU A 84 5.57 -24.33 5.17
C LEU A 84 5.54 -24.64 3.66
N VAL A 85 6.34 -23.93 2.86
CA VAL A 85 6.48 -24.21 1.43
C VAL A 85 7.61 -25.24 1.28
N PRO A 86 7.34 -26.45 0.74
CA PRO A 86 8.37 -27.46 0.50
C PRO A 86 9.39 -27.02 -0.55
N ALA A 87 10.53 -27.71 -0.65
CA ALA A 87 11.74 -27.39 -1.44
C ALA A 87 11.58 -26.99 -2.94
N ALA A 88 10.38 -27.11 -3.54
CA ALA A 88 10.02 -26.43 -4.78
C ALA A 88 9.92 -24.89 -4.65
N ALA A 89 10.11 -24.36 -3.43
CA ALA A 89 10.02 -22.95 -3.06
C ALA A 89 10.92 -22.00 -3.87
N GLY A 90 12.04 -22.44 -4.45
CA GLY A 90 12.95 -21.55 -5.19
C GLY A 90 12.30 -20.87 -6.40
N ALA A 91 11.56 -21.64 -7.21
CA ALA A 91 10.85 -21.10 -8.37
C ALA A 91 9.65 -20.22 -7.96
N ASP A 92 8.97 -20.60 -6.87
CA ASP A 92 7.86 -19.85 -6.29
C ASP A 92 8.33 -18.51 -5.67
N LEU A 93 9.49 -18.48 -5.02
CA LEU A 93 10.11 -17.25 -4.50
C LEU A 93 10.53 -16.30 -5.62
N ALA A 94 11.14 -16.82 -6.69
CA ALA A 94 11.51 -16.02 -7.85
C ALA A 94 10.26 -15.44 -8.55
N GLU A 95 9.19 -16.22 -8.66
CA GLU A 95 7.93 -15.73 -9.21
C GLU A 95 7.28 -14.68 -8.29
N LYS A 96 7.23 -14.91 -6.97
CA LYS A 96 6.75 -13.93 -5.98
C LYS A 96 7.53 -12.63 -6.04
N ASP A 97 8.86 -12.68 -6.17
CA ASP A 97 9.70 -11.49 -6.35
C ASP A 97 9.40 -10.77 -7.67
N ARG A 98 9.25 -11.51 -8.77
CA ARG A 98 8.86 -10.94 -10.07
C ARG A 98 7.49 -10.25 -10.00
N GLN A 99 6.50 -10.85 -9.34
CA GLN A 99 5.17 -10.24 -9.17
C GLN A 99 5.21 -9.03 -8.24
N SER A 100 5.95 -9.11 -7.13
CA SER A 100 6.17 -7.96 -6.23
C SER A 100 6.81 -6.79 -6.97
N LYS A 101 7.85 -7.03 -7.78
CA LYS A 101 8.48 -5.99 -8.62
C LYS A 101 7.50 -5.41 -9.63
N ARG A 102 6.69 -6.23 -10.30
CA ARG A 102 5.66 -5.75 -11.24
C ARG A 102 4.66 -4.85 -10.53
N ASN A 103 4.16 -5.25 -9.37
CA ASN A 103 3.23 -4.45 -8.57
C ASN A 103 3.86 -3.12 -8.13
N TYR A 104 5.12 -3.14 -7.69
CA TYR A 104 5.86 -1.93 -7.35
C TYR A 104 5.97 -0.96 -8.54
N TYR A 105 6.31 -1.45 -9.73
CA TYR A 105 6.38 -0.60 -10.93
C TYR A 105 5.03 -0.05 -11.35
N ARG A 106 3.92 -0.77 -11.14
CA ARG A 106 2.56 -0.23 -11.37
C ARG A 106 2.25 0.93 -10.43
N LEU A 107 2.58 0.75 -9.16
CA LEU A 107 2.43 1.79 -8.15
C LEU A 107 3.24 3.03 -8.53
N LEU A 108 4.51 2.86 -8.93
CA LEU A 108 5.32 3.96 -9.44
C LEU A 108 4.72 4.59 -10.71
N GLN A 109 4.23 3.79 -11.65
CA GLN A 109 3.67 4.31 -12.91
C GLN A 109 2.47 5.23 -12.65
N ARG A 110 1.61 4.89 -11.69
CA ARG A 110 0.41 5.66 -11.37
C ARG A 110 0.70 6.88 -10.48
N PHE A 111 1.57 6.73 -9.49
CA PHE A 111 1.71 7.70 -8.40
C PHE A 111 3.05 8.45 -8.38
N ARG A 112 4.00 8.13 -9.27
CA ARG A 112 5.23 8.92 -9.38
C ARG A 112 4.87 10.37 -9.74
N GLY A 113 5.37 11.31 -8.93
CA GLY A 113 5.15 12.75 -9.11
C GLY A 113 3.86 13.27 -8.48
N ARG A 114 3.04 12.41 -7.86
CA ARG A 114 1.85 12.81 -7.10
C ARG A 114 2.22 13.24 -5.68
N GLU A 115 3.06 14.27 -5.56
CA GLU A 115 3.47 14.85 -4.28
C GLU A 115 2.29 15.35 -3.45
N ASP A 116 1.17 15.68 -4.09
CA ASP A 116 -0.11 16.02 -3.46
C ASP A 116 -0.69 14.88 -2.61
N LEU A 117 -0.32 13.64 -2.91
CA LEU A 117 -0.74 12.46 -2.17
C LEU A 117 0.17 12.12 -1.01
N PHE A 118 1.19 12.93 -0.67
CA PHE A 118 2.08 12.66 0.47
C PHE A 118 1.95 13.77 1.49
N GLN A 119 2.08 13.41 2.77
CA GLN A 119 2.15 14.39 3.84
C GLN A 119 3.38 15.25 3.60
N ARG A 120 3.20 16.56 3.37
CA ARG A 120 4.32 17.50 3.37
C ARG A 120 4.85 17.55 4.80
N GLY A 121 6.16 17.34 4.97
CA GLY A 121 6.82 17.39 6.27
C GLY A 121 6.31 18.56 7.11
N ARG A 122 5.81 18.26 8.31
CA ARG A 122 5.59 19.25 9.36
C ARG A 122 6.85 19.41 10.19
#